data_AF-A0A959HYG4-F1
#
_entry.id   AF-A0A959HYG4-F1
#
_cell.length_a   1.000
_cell.length_b   1.000
_cell.length_c   1.000
_cell.angle_alpha   90.00
_cell.angle_beta   90.00
_cell.angle_gamma   90.00
#
_symmetry.space_group_name_H-M   'P 1'
#
loop_
_entity.id
_entity.type
_entity.pdbx_description
1 polymer ?
#
loop_
_entity_poly.entity_id
_entity_poly.type
_entity_poly.pdbx_seq_one_letter_code
_entity_poly.pdbx_strand_id
1 'polypeptide(L)'
;IAKKYFNTSDNPDESDFALVFIENPNTGNGYQAADLKSGGNGYFPISLQYGEYTADEARATSMAGGDPMEDFTNRSYKGKTVKAVNITDLLMVTETAAKMKGKPVIVIVNMSNPMVFKEFESQADAILVGFGVQDQAMLDILSGKAEPTGLLPMQMPADMSTVERQAEDMPLDMRCHTDSEGHVYDFGFGMNWKGVISDGRAAKYKWKLKK
;
A
#
# COMPACT_ATOMS: atom_id res chain seq x y z
N ILE A 1 -21.85 -10.57 3.01
CA ILE A 1 -21.79 -9.99 4.38
C ILE A 1 -22.28 -8.55 4.43
N ALA A 2 -21.92 -7.69 3.45
CA ALA A 2 -22.35 -6.28 3.35
C ALA A 2 -23.87 -6.02 3.49
N LYS A 3 -24.74 -6.89 2.93
CA LYS A 3 -26.21 -6.78 3.04
C LYS A 3 -26.76 -6.80 4.49
N LYS A 4 -25.95 -7.19 5.47
CA LYS A 4 -26.32 -7.11 6.90
C LYS A 4 -26.18 -5.69 7.46
N TYR A 5 -25.45 -4.81 6.75
CA TYR A 5 -25.06 -3.47 7.20
C TYR A 5 -25.66 -2.38 6.32
N PHE A 6 -25.76 -2.63 5.02
CA PHE A 6 -26.19 -1.64 4.03
C PHE A 6 -27.19 -2.23 3.05
N ASN A 7 -28.04 -1.37 2.50
CA ASN A 7 -28.79 -1.71 1.30
C ASN A 7 -27.82 -1.73 0.11
N THR A 8 -27.84 -2.79 -0.69
CA THR A 8 -26.95 -2.95 -1.84
C THR A 8 -27.71 -2.71 -3.14
N SER A 9 -27.12 -2.00 -4.09
CA SER A 9 -27.65 -1.81 -5.44
C SER A 9 -26.61 -2.21 -6.48
N ASP A 10 -27.06 -2.69 -7.64
CA ASP A 10 -26.23 -2.90 -8.83
C ASP A 10 -26.21 -1.64 -9.73
N ASN A 11 -26.97 -0.59 -9.37
CA ASN A 11 -27.03 0.69 -10.05
C ASN A 11 -26.28 1.79 -9.24
N PRO A 12 -25.12 2.28 -9.70
CA PRO A 12 -24.38 3.36 -9.05
C PRO A 12 -25.18 4.67 -8.92
N ASP A 13 -26.12 4.92 -9.83
CA ASP A 13 -26.94 6.13 -9.82
C ASP A 13 -27.92 6.18 -8.63
N GLU A 14 -28.29 5.01 -8.08
CA GLU A 14 -29.14 4.87 -6.90
C GLU A 14 -28.34 4.75 -5.59
N SER A 15 -27.03 4.55 -5.68
CA SER A 15 -26.18 4.33 -4.50
C SER A 15 -25.77 5.65 -3.85
N ASP A 16 -25.73 5.71 -2.52
CA ASP A 16 -25.24 6.89 -1.78
C ASP A 16 -23.71 6.95 -1.72
N PHE A 17 -23.05 5.79 -1.72
CA PHE A 17 -21.60 5.61 -1.70
C PHE A 17 -21.22 4.25 -2.27
N ALA A 18 -19.93 4.05 -2.59
CA ALA A 18 -19.39 2.75 -2.97
C ALA A 18 -18.37 2.24 -1.94
N LEU A 19 -18.32 0.92 -1.75
CA LEU A 19 -17.26 0.23 -1.01
C LEU A 19 -16.41 -0.56 -2.00
N VAL A 20 -15.11 -0.32 -2.03
CA VAL A 20 -14.17 -1.02 -2.91
C VAL A 20 -13.15 -1.75 -2.06
N PHE A 21 -13.12 -3.08 -2.15
CA PHE A 21 -12.18 -3.92 -1.41
C PHE A 21 -11.03 -4.30 -2.34
N ILE A 22 -9.80 -3.99 -1.92
CA ILE A 22 -8.58 -4.26 -2.68
C ILE A 22 -7.49 -4.87 -1.81
N GLU A 23 -6.52 -5.52 -2.43
CA GLU A 23 -5.30 -5.96 -1.75
C GLU A 23 -4.14 -5.02 -2.11
N ASN A 24 -3.12 -4.91 -1.26
CA ASN A 24 -1.91 -4.18 -1.63
C ASN A 24 -1.29 -4.72 -2.95
N PRO A 25 -0.46 -3.93 -3.65
CA PRO A 25 0.17 -4.37 -4.89
C PRO A 25 0.99 -5.66 -4.68
N ASN A 26 0.86 -6.60 -5.61
CA ASN A 26 1.58 -7.87 -5.61
C ASN A 26 2.38 -8.01 -6.90
N THR A 27 3.71 -7.88 -6.80
CA THR A 27 4.66 -8.07 -7.91
C THR A 27 5.43 -9.38 -7.83
N GLY A 28 4.97 -10.31 -6.99
CA GLY A 28 5.62 -11.58 -6.74
C GLY A 28 6.71 -11.49 -5.67
N ASN A 29 7.61 -12.48 -5.66
CA ASN A 29 8.65 -12.65 -4.64
C ASN A 29 9.99 -12.01 -5.02
N GLY A 30 10.04 -11.19 -6.08
CA GLY A 30 11.28 -10.58 -6.57
C GLY A 30 12.24 -11.55 -7.26
N TYR A 31 11.81 -12.77 -7.61
CA TYR A 31 12.65 -13.74 -8.31
C TYR A 31 11.92 -14.50 -9.44
N GLN A 32 12.56 -14.60 -10.60
CA GLN A 32 12.06 -15.30 -11.77
C GLN A 32 13.10 -16.29 -12.30
N ALA A 33 12.87 -17.58 -12.09
CA ALA A 33 13.77 -18.63 -12.58
C ALA A 33 13.90 -18.66 -14.11
N ALA A 34 12.90 -18.15 -14.84
CA ALA A 34 12.94 -18.01 -16.29
C ALA A 34 14.01 -17.01 -16.74
N ASP A 35 14.14 -15.87 -16.04
CA ASP A 35 15.18 -14.86 -16.33
C ASP A 35 16.58 -15.43 -16.12
N LEU A 36 16.80 -16.18 -15.02
CA LEU A 36 18.07 -16.87 -14.80
C LEU A 36 18.40 -17.85 -15.94
N LYS A 37 17.43 -18.65 -16.39
CA LYS A 37 17.60 -19.58 -17.52
C LYS A 37 17.91 -18.88 -18.84
N SER A 38 17.47 -17.64 -18.99
CA SER A 38 17.72 -16.80 -20.16
C SER A 38 19.01 -15.96 -20.05
N GLY A 39 19.83 -16.19 -19.02
CA GLY A 39 21.12 -15.51 -18.83
C GLY A 39 21.06 -14.24 -17.99
N GLY A 40 19.89 -13.90 -17.42
CA GLY A 40 19.77 -12.89 -16.38
C GLY A 40 20.24 -13.42 -15.01
N ASN A 41 20.08 -12.62 -13.96
CA ASN A 41 20.41 -13.03 -12.59
C ASN A 41 19.18 -13.54 -11.80
N GLY A 42 17.99 -13.55 -12.41
CA GLY A 42 16.76 -14.00 -11.77
C GLY A 42 16.08 -12.97 -10.86
N TYR A 43 16.77 -11.93 -10.39
CA TYR A 43 16.22 -10.97 -9.43
C TYR A 43 15.45 -9.83 -10.11
N PHE A 44 14.30 -9.45 -9.56
CA PHE A 44 13.44 -8.36 -10.05
C PHE A 44 13.04 -7.45 -8.88
N PRO A 45 12.73 -6.17 -9.14
CA PRO A 45 12.22 -5.28 -8.08
C PRO A 45 10.91 -5.82 -7.49
N ILE A 46 10.73 -5.64 -6.19
CA ILE A 46 9.44 -5.81 -5.52
C ILE A 46 8.79 -4.43 -5.46
N SER A 47 7.95 -4.15 -6.43
CA SER A 47 7.24 -2.87 -6.50
C SER A 47 6.08 -2.84 -5.49
N LEU A 48 5.98 -1.70 -4.79
CA LEU A 48 4.92 -1.36 -3.85
C LEU A 48 3.81 -0.50 -4.50
N GLN A 49 3.79 -0.41 -5.83
CA GLN A 49 2.76 0.21 -6.67
C GLN A 49 2.12 -0.83 -7.61
N TYR A 50 0.86 -0.63 -8.01
CA TYR A 50 0.12 -1.48 -8.92
C TYR A 50 0.62 -1.35 -10.36
N GLY A 51 0.80 -0.11 -10.81
CA GLY A 51 1.26 0.22 -12.15
C GLY A 51 2.63 -0.33 -12.46
N GLU A 52 2.99 -0.29 -13.75
CA GLU A 52 4.31 -0.71 -14.20
C GLU A 52 5.41 0.11 -13.50
N TYR A 53 6.44 -0.58 -13.02
CA TYR A 53 7.57 0.02 -12.33
C TYR A 53 8.87 -0.45 -12.96
N THR A 54 9.76 0.50 -13.29
CA THR A 54 11.13 0.23 -13.74
C THR A 54 12.12 0.72 -12.67
N ALA A 55 13.03 -0.17 -12.27
CA ALA A 55 13.96 0.08 -11.17
C ALA A 55 15.20 0.88 -11.60
N ASP A 56 15.01 2.11 -12.06
CA ASP A 56 16.10 2.97 -12.56
C ASP A 56 17.04 3.46 -11.44
N GLU A 57 16.46 3.66 -10.25
CA GLU A 57 17.18 4.18 -9.08
C GLU A 57 17.81 3.09 -8.22
N ALA A 58 17.55 1.81 -8.53
CA ALA A 58 18.18 0.71 -7.85
C ALA A 58 19.71 0.75 -7.98
N ARG A 59 20.38 0.14 -7.01
CA ARG A 59 21.85 0.06 -6.96
C ARG A 59 22.36 -0.77 -8.14
N ALA A 60 23.39 -0.28 -8.82
CA ALA A 60 24.04 -1.03 -9.91
C ALA A 60 24.74 -2.32 -9.40
N THR A 61 25.16 -2.31 -8.13
CA THR A 61 25.70 -3.47 -7.42
C THR A 61 24.91 -3.67 -6.14
N SER A 62 24.37 -4.87 -5.95
CA SER A 62 23.65 -5.21 -4.73
C SER A 62 24.58 -5.24 -3.52
N MET A 63 24.05 -4.92 -2.34
CA MET A 63 24.75 -5.12 -1.07
C MET A 63 24.60 -6.54 -0.55
N ALA A 64 23.52 -7.21 -0.94
CA ALA A 64 23.26 -8.62 -0.65
C ALA A 64 23.76 -9.52 -1.80
N GLY A 65 24.42 -10.63 -1.46
CA GLY A 65 24.93 -11.61 -2.42
C GLY A 65 25.91 -12.60 -1.79
N GLY A 66 26.35 -13.59 -2.57
CA GLY A 66 27.32 -14.60 -2.12
C GLY A 66 26.69 -15.80 -1.42
N ASP A 67 25.45 -16.15 -1.80
CA ASP A 67 24.86 -17.42 -1.36
C ASP A 67 25.61 -18.59 -1.99
N PRO A 68 25.90 -19.68 -1.25
CA PRO A 68 26.60 -20.85 -1.80
C PRO A 68 25.92 -21.53 -3.00
N MET A 69 24.63 -21.27 -3.22
CA MET A 69 23.86 -21.78 -4.36
C MET A 69 23.91 -20.86 -5.59
N GLU A 70 24.60 -19.73 -5.51
CA GLU A 70 24.78 -18.78 -6.61
C GLU A 70 26.25 -18.73 -7.04
N ASP A 71 26.49 -18.66 -8.35
CA ASP A 71 27.81 -18.44 -8.94
C ASP A 71 28.12 -16.96 -9.19
N PHE A 72 27.22 -16.06 -8.76
CA PHE A 72 27.36 -14.61 -8.84
C PHE A 72 27.03 -13.94 -7.50
N THR A 73 27.56 -12.73 -7.30
CA THR A 73 27.32 -11.94 -6.08
C THR A 73 26.43 -10.72 -6.30
N ASN A 74 26.24 -10.30 -7.56
CA ASN A 74 25.44 -9.12 -7.87
C ASN A 74 23.98 -9.48 -8.19
N ARG A 75 23.10 -9.29 -7.21
CA ARG A 75 21.64 -9.45 -7.28
C ARG A 75 20.92 -8.18 -7.75
N SER A 76 21.64 -7.20 -8.30
CA SER A 76 21.03 -5.95 -8.79
C SER A 76 19.92 -6.25 -9.80
N TYR A 77 18.78 -5.59 -9.61
CA TYR A 77 17.65 -5.60 -10.53
C TYR A 77 17.51 -4.27 -11.27
N LYS A 78 18.56 -3.44 -11.27
CA LYS A 78 18.54 -2.11 -11.88
C LYS A 78 18.14 -2.18 -13.36
N GLY A 79 17.19 -1.33 -13.75
CA GLY A 79 16.67 -1.24 -15.11
C GLY A 79 15.70 -2.37 -15.49
N LYS A 80 15.36 -3.29 -14.57
CA LYS A 80 14.30 -4.28 -14.79
C LYS A 80 12.93 -3.67 -14.48
N THR A 81 11.92 -4.17 -15.18
CA THR A 81 10.53 -3.72 -15.09
C THR A 81 9.65 -4.83 -14.53
N VAL A 82 8.69 -4.46 -13.68
CA VAL A 82 7.65 -5.33 -13.14
C VAL A 82 6.29 -4.65 -13.19
N LYS A 83 5.23 -5.45 -13.11
CA LYS A 83 3.84 -4.98 -13.00
C LYS A 83 3.11 -5.84 -11.99
N ALA A 84 2.21 -5.25 -11.20
CA ALA A 84 1.42 -6.01 -10.25
C ALA A 84 0.46 -6.97 -10.95
N VAL A 85 0.39 -8.20 -10.42
CA VAL A 85 -0.55 -9.22 -10.92
C VAL A 85 -1.99 -8.85 -10.61
N ASN A 86 -2.22 -8.08 -9.55
CA ASN A 86 -3.52 -7.54 -9.14
C ASN A 86 -3.73 -6.08 -9.57
N ILE A 87 -3.23 -5.68 -10.76
CA ILE A 87 -3.52 -4.34 -11.33
C ILE A 87 -5.04 -4.05 -11.43
N THR A 88 -5.87 -5.09 -11.51
CA THR A 88 -7.33 -4.98 -11.51
C THR A 88 -7.89 -4.32 -10.26
N ASP A 89 -7.18 -4.35 -9.13
CA ASP A 89 -7.59 -3.69 -7.89
C ASP A 89 -7.57 -2.16 -8.05
N LEU A 90 -6.51 -1.62 -8.65
CA LEU A 90 -6.45 -0.20 -9.03
C LEU A 90 -7.56 0.17 -10.02
N LEU A 91 -7.81 -0.70 -11.01
CA LEU A 91 -8.89 -0.48 -11.96
C LEU A 91 -10.26 -0.48 -11.27
N MET A 92 -10.47 -1.34 -10.28
CA MET A 92 -11.71 -1.38 -9.51
C MET A 92 -11.97 -0.04 -8.80
N VAL A 93 -10.95 0.58 -8.23
CA VAL A 93 -11.08 1.91 -7.59
C VAL A 93 -11.38 2.99 -8.64
N THR A 94 -10.54 3.10 -9.66
CA THR A 94 -10.66 4.15 -10.70
C THR A 94 -11.98 4.07 -11.47
N GLU A 95 -12.42 2.87 -11.85
CA GLU A 95 -13.69 2.65 -12.54
C GLU A 95 -14.90 2.90 -11.63
N THR A 96 -14.81 2.51 -10.35
CA THR A 96 -15.90 2.78 -9.39
C THR A 96 -16.05 4.27 -9.15
N ALA A 97 -14.95 5.00 -8.94
CA ALA A 97 -14.99 6.46 -8.82
C ALA A 97 -15.60 7.14 -10.04
N ALA A 98 -15.26 6.69 -11.25
CA ALA A 98 -15.87 7.18 -12.47
C ALA A 98 -17.39 6.91 -12.51
N LYS A 99 -17.83 5.71 -12.13
CA LYS A 99 -19.25 5.31 -12.10
C LYS A 99 -20.06 6.03 -11.01
N MET A 100 -19.43 6.38 -9.90
CA MET A 100 -20.07 7.09 -8.78
C MET A 100 -20.26 8.58 -9.05
N LYS A 101 -19.68 9.14 -10.12
CA LYS A 101 -19.94 10.52 -10.60
C LYS A 101 -19.79 11.58 -9.50
N GLY A 102 -18.77 11.43 -8.65
CA GLY A 102 -18.47 12.34 -7.54
C GLY A 102 -19.22 12.04 -6.24
N LYS A 103 -20.01 10.97 -6.18
CA LYS A 103 -20.50 10.43 -4.90
C LYS A 103 -19.37 9.67 -4.17
N PRO A 104 -19.44 9.55 -2.83
CA PRO A 104 -18.36 8.99 -2.04
C PRO A 104 -17.91 7.58 -2.46
N VAL A 105 -16.60 7.38 -2.53
CA VAL A 105 -15.93 6.09 -2.71
C VAL A 105 -15.06 5.80 -1.50
N ILE A 106 -15.35 4.70 -0.82
CA ILE A 106 -14.60 4.24 0.34
C ILE A 106 -13.77 3.03 -0.07
N VAL A 107 -12.46 3.13 0.05
CA VAL A 107 -11.53 2.05 -0.31
C VAL A 107 -11.07 1.32 0.95
N ILE A 108 -11.24 0.00 0.96
CA ILE A 108 -10.79 -0.89 2.02
C ILE A 108 -9.62 -1.70 1.48
N VAL A 109 -8.42 -1.42 1.99
CA VAL A 109 -7.18 -2.08 1.57
C VAL A 109 -6.82 -3.19 2.56
N ASN A 110 -6.78 -4.43 2.11
CA ASN A 110 -6.16 -5.51 2.87
C ASN A 110 -4.65 -5.54 2.58
N MET A 111 -3.85 -5.22 3.59
CA MET A 111 -2.41 -5.02 3.47
C MET A 111 -1.64 -6.12 4.21
N SER A 112 -0.53 -6.55 3.61
CA SER A 112 0.48 -7.41 4.22
C SER A 112 1.88 -6.76 4.26
N ASN A 113 2.06 -5.69 3.48
CA ASN A 113 3.27 -4.87 3.40
C ASN A 113 2.91 -3.40 3.14
N PRO A 114 3.86 -2.45 3.28
CA PRO A 114 3.64 -1.05 2.88
C PRO A 114 3.27 -0.94 1.41
N MET A 115 2.62 0.17 1.03
CA MET A 115 2.31 0.45 -0.37
C MET A 115 2.37 1.95 -0.70
N VAL A 116 2.49 2.25 -1.99
CA VAL A 116 2.37 3.61 -2.54
C VAL A 116 0.90 3.90 -2.81
N PHE A 117 0.31 4.81 -2.04
CA PHE A 117 -1.13 5.16 -2.14
C PHE A 117 -1.48 6.10 -3.30
N LYS A 118 -0.48 6.76 -3.87
CA LYS A 118 -0.64 7.86 -4.84
C LYS A 118 -1.45 7.48 -6.09
N GLU A 119 -1.49 6.21 -6.46
CA GLU A 119 -2.19 5.77 -7.68
C GLU A 119 -3.71 5.89 -7.61
N PHE A 120 -4.30 5.85 -6.40
CA PHE A 120 -5.75 5.91 -6.23
C PHE A 120 -6.24 6.87 -5.15
N GLU A 121 -5.37 7.39 -4.27
CA GLU A 121 -5.79 8.22 -3.12
C GLU A 121 -6.72 9.37 -3.53
N SER A 122 -6.43 10.06 -4.64
CA SER A 122 -7.25 11.16 -5.13
C SER A 122 -8.66 10.78 -5.61
N GLN A 123 -8.98 9.49 -5.64
CA GLN A 123 -10.28 8.93 -6.07
C GLN A 123 -11.05 8.32 -4.88
N ALA A 124 -10.48 8.35 -3.68
CA ALA A 124 -11.08 7.82 -2.47
C ALA A 124 -11.43 8.96 -1.51
N ASP A 125 -12.66 8.96 -1.02
CA ASP A 125 -13.10 9.90 0.03
C ASP A 125 -12.74 9.39 1.43
N ALA A 126 -12.53 8.08 1.57
CA ALA A 126 -11.99 7.47 2.78
C ALA A 126 -11.20 6.20 2.43
N ILE A 127 -10.12 5.98 3.17
CA ILE A 127 -9.29 4.78 3.06
C ILE A 127 -9.24 4.09 4.42
N LEU A 128 -9.68 2.83 4.47
CA LEU A 128 -9.51 1.95 5.61
C LEU A 128 -8.46 0.91 5.27
N VAL A 129 -7.50 0.70 6.14
CA VAL A 129 -6.48 -0.34 5.98
C VAL A 129 -6.70 -1.46 6.99
N GLY A 130 -6.70 -2.69 6.50
CA GLY A 130 -6.69 -3.91 7.29
C GLY A 130 -5.37 -4.65 7.14
N PHE A 131 -5.02 -5.46 8.12
CA PHE A 131 -3.83 -6.30 8.07
C PHE A 131 -4.24 -7.77 8.25
N GLY A 132 -5.03 -8.30 7.30
CA GLY A 132 -5.58 -9.65 7.37
C GLY A 132 -6.72 -9.83 8.40
N VAL A 133 -7.45 -8.75 8.71
CA VAL A 133 -8.63 -8.81 9.58
C VAL A 133 -9.87 -9.21 8.79
N GLN A 134 -10.90 -9.70 9.48
CA GLN A 134 -12.16 -10.07 8.84
C GLN A 134 -12.88 -8.84 8.28
N ASP A 135 -13.49 -8.95 7.09
CA ASP A 135 -14.36 -7.91 6.50
C ASP A 135 -15.42 -7.41 7.49
N GLN A 136 -15.86 -8.29 8.38
CA GLN A 136 -16.85 -7.97 9.40
C GLN A 136 -16.40 -6.83 10.33
N ALA A 137 -15.12 -6.78 10.67
CA ALA A 137 -14.55 -5.71 11.50
C ALA A 137 -14.57 -4.37 10.75
N MET A 138 -14.27 -4.39 9.45
CA MET A 138 -14.34 -3.18 8.61
C MET A 138 -15.77 -2.66 8.48
N LEU A 139 -16.73 -3.56 8.26
CA LEU A 139 -18.15 -3.19 8.19
C LEU A 139 -18.71 -2.69 9.53
N ASP A 140 -18.26 -3.23 10.66
CA ASP A 140 -18.62 -2.72 11.99
C ASP A 140 -18.09 -1.28 12.19
N ILE A 141 -16.90 -0.95 11.68
CA ILE A 141 -16.37 0.41 11.71
C ILE A 141 -17.18 1.34 10.79
N LEU A 142 -17.38 0.92 9.53
CA LEU A 142 -18.07 1.72 8.51
C LEU A 142 -19.53 2.02 8.87
N SER A 143 -20.19 1.12 9.59
CA SER A 143 -21.57 1.31 10.05
C SER A 143 -21.69 2.09 11.36
N GLY A 144 -20.58 2.54 11.94
CA GLY A 144 -20.59 3.27 13.21
C GLY A 144 -20.77 2.39 14.46
N LYS A 145 -20.72 1.06 14.32
CA LYS A 145 -20.85 0.13 15.45
C LYS A 145 -19.58 0.10 16.32
N ALA A 146 -18.42 0.41 15.74
CA ALA A 146 -17.16 0.55 16.46
C ALA A 146 -16.35 1.74 15.94
N GLU A 147 -15.76 2.53 16.84
CA GLU A 147 -14.87 3.63 16.45
C GLU A 147 -13.49 3.07 16.03
N PRO A 148 -12.88 3.54 14.93
CA PRO A 148 -11.54 3.11 14.55
C PRO A 148 -10.50 3.66 15.54
N THR A 149 -9.58 2.80 15.96
CA THR A 149 -8.53 3.15 16.94
C THR A 149 -7.13 2.71 16.52
N GLY A 150 -6.99 2.12 15.32
CA GLY A 150 -5.73 1.57 14.83
C GLY A 150 -4.68 2.65 14.58
N LEU A 151 -3.41 2.28 14.77
CA LEU A 151 -2.25 3.09 14.41
C LEU A 151 -1.38 2.25 13.46
N LEU A 152 -0.81 2.87 12.43
CA LEU A 152 0.00 2.20 11.43
C LEU A 152 1.24 1.54 12.08
N PRO A 153 1.49 0.24 11.80
CA PRO A 153 2.64 -0.48 12.34
C PRO A 153 3.91 -0.26 11.51
N MET A 154 3.82 0.46 10.39
CA MET A 154 4.91 0.69 9.42
C MET A 154 4.68 2.01 8.69
N GLN A 155 5.74 2.57 8.11
CA GLN A 155 5.68 3.73 7.22
C GLN A 155 5.10 3.35 5.87
N MET A 156 4.30 4.24 5.28
CA MET A 156 3.83 4.11 3.91
C MET A 156 4.66 5.01 3.00
N PRO A 157 5.41 4.47 2.02
CA PRO A 157 6.32 5.26 1.20
C PRO A 157 5.57 6.25 0.31
N ALA A 158 6.16 7.42 0.08
CA ALA A 158 5.62 8.41 -0.85
C ALA A 158 5.64 7.92 -2.31
N ASP A 159 6.64 7.12 -2.67
CA ASP A 159 6.91 6.62 -4.02
C ASP A 159 7.97 5.50 -3.99
N MET A 160 8.17 4.81 -5.12
CA MET A 160 9.22 3.81 -5.26
C MET A 160 10.64 4.38 -5.15
N SER A 161 10.86 5.66 -5.48
CA SER A 161 12.16 6.32 -5.26
C SER A 161 12.57 6.28 -3.79
N THR A 162 11.60 6.50 -2.91
CA THR A 162 11.79 6.41 -1.46
C THR A 162 12.20 5.00 -1.05
N VAL A 163 11.57 3.97 -1.64
CA VAL A 163 11.86 2.55 -1.35
C VAL A 163 13.28 2.18 -1.78
N GLU A 164 13.67 2.54 -3.01
CA GLU A 164 15.02 2.23 -3.53
C GLU A 164 16.15 2.93 -2.76
N ARG A 165 15.85 4.07 -2.14
CA ARG A 165 16.81 4.89 -1.40
C ARG A 165 16.84 4.58 0.10
N GLN A 166 16.07 3.60 0.56
CA GLN A 166 16.10 3.21 1.96
C GLN A 166 17.51 2.77 2.38
N ALA A 167 17.88 3.14 3.59
CA ALA A 167 18.99 2.59 4.33
C ALA A 167 18.46 1.40 5.13
N GLU A 168 18.79 0.20 4.66
CA GLU A 168 18.26 -1.08 5.15
C GLU A 168 18.64 -1.36 6.62
N ASP A 169 19.61 -0.63 7.17
CA ASP A 169 20.07 -0.66 8.55
C ASP A 169 19.44 0.43 9.45
N MET A 170 18.65 1.35 8.88
CA MET A 170 18.04 2.47 9.59
C MET A 170 16.52 2.29 9.71
N PRO A 171 15.96 2.24 10.93
CA PRO A 171 14.52 2.12 11.09
C PRO A 171 13.83 3.44 10.73
N LEU A 172 12.68 3.31 10.09
CA LEU A 172 11.73 4.41 9.85
C LEU A 172 12.35 5.59 9.07
N ASP A 173 13.12 5.28 8.04
CA ASP A 173 13.88 6.23 7.22
C ASP A 173 13.14 6.70 5.96
N MET A 174 11.94 6.19 5.70
CA MET A 174 11.18 6.54 4.50
C MET A 174 10.60 7.95 4.59
N ARG A 175 10.64 8.65 3.45
CA ARG A 175 9.73 9.77 3.20
C ARG A 175 8.32 9.22 3.02
N CYS A 176 7.46 9.48 3.99
CA CYS A 176 6.11 8.94 4.00
C CYS A 176 5.18 9.66 3.01
N HIS A 177 4.17 8.95 2.53
CA HIS A 177 3.07 9.50 1.76
C HIS A 177 2.35 10.59 2.57
N THR A 178 2.02 11.70 1.89
CA THR A 178 1.17 12.77 2.42
C THR A 178 -0.07 12.82 1.55
N ASP A 179 -1.23 12.64 2.15
CA ASP A 179 -2.51 12.65 1.44
C ASP A 179 -2.93 14.08 1.05
N SER A 180 -4.03 14.19 0.31
CA SER A 180 -4.59 15.47 -0.15
C SER A 180 -5.01 16.43 0.97
N GLU A 181 -5.26 15.91 2.18
CA GLU A 181 -5.63 16.67 3.39
C GLU A 181 -4.42 17.02 4.27
N GLY A 182 -3.20 16.62 3.87
CA GLY A 182 -1.96 16.90 4.58
C GLY A 182 -1.63 15.91 5.71
N HIS A 183 -2.32 14.78 5.80
CA HIS A 183 -1.97 13.72 6.74
C HIS A 183 -0.79 12.90 6.23
N VAL A 184 0.16 12.62 7.12
CA VAL A 184 1.37 11.84 6.81
C VAL A 184 1.19 10.42 7.33
N TYR A 185 1.27 9.43 6.43
CA TYR A 185 1.09 8.01 6.74
C TYR A 185 2.39 7.40 7.30
N ASP A 186 2.86 7.95 8.42
CA ASP A 186 4.04 7.51 9.15
C ASP A 186 3.70 6.40 10.17
N PHE A 187 4.73 5.76 10.71
CA PHE A 187 4.57 4.85 11.85
C PHE A 187 3.83 5.53 12.99
N GLY A 188 2.80 4.86 13.52
CA GLY A 188 1.96 5.39 14.58
C GLY A 188 0.89 6.39 14.13
N PHE A 189 0.75 6.69 12.83
CA PHE A 189 -0.38 7.46 12.31
C PHE A 189 -1.70 6.67 12.38
N GLY A 190 -2.80 7.34 12.66
CA GLY A 190 -4.13 6.77 12.60
C GLY A 190 -5.20 7.82 12.90
N MET A 191 -6.43 7.56 12.46
CA MET A 191 -7.55 8.47 12.63
C MET A 191 -8.73 7.77 13.28
N ASN A 192 -9.52 8.56 14.01
CA ASN A 192 -10.83 8.18 14.53
C ASN A 192 -11.89 9.21 14.09
N TRP A 193 -13.11 9.14 14.61
CA TRP A 193 -14.18 10.05 14.21
C TRP A 193 -13.95 11.52 14.64
N LYS A 194 -12.95 11.76 15.49
CA LYS A 194 -12.52 13.11 15.91
C LYS A 194 -11.29 13.62 15.13
N GLY A 195 -10.82 12.87 14.14
CA GLY A 195 -9.64 13.20 13.33
C GLY A 195 -8.40 12.40 13.73
N VAL A 196 -7.21 13.00 13.58
CA VAL A 196 -5.94 12.33 13.87
C VAL A 196 -5.83 11.98 15.35
N ILE A 197 -5.50 10.70 15.63
CA ILE A 197 -5.36 10.19 16.99
C ILE A 197 -4.13 10.82 17.66
N SER A 198 -4.35 11.43 18.83
CA SER A 198 -3.31 12.12 19.62
C SER A 198 -3.25 11.64 21.08
N ASP A 199 -3.73 10.43 21.34
CA ASP A 199 -3.76 9.83 22.67
C ASP A 199 -2.36 9.36 23.16
N GLY A 200 -2.31 8.75 24.36
CA GLY A 200 -1.06 8.28 24.95
C GLY A 200 -0.29 7.24 24.11
N ARG A 201 -0.96 6.50 23.23
CA ARG A 201 -0.32 5.55 22.30
C ARG A 201 0.40 6.31 21.19
N ALA A 202 -0.28 7.27 20.58
CA ALA A 202 0.32 8.15 19.56
C ALA A 202 1.53 8.91 20.13
N ALA A 203 1.44 9.37 21.38
CA ALA A 203 2.58 9.99 22.07
C ALA A 203 3.75 9.01 22.31
N LYS A 204 3.45 7.78 22.73
CA LYS A 204 4.45 6.72 22.98
C LYS A 204 5.19 6.29 21.71
N TYR A 205 4.47 6.18 20.59
CA TYR A 205 5.01 5.71 19.32
C TYR A 205 5.54 6.83 18.43
N LYS A 206 5.47 8.09 18.88
CA LYS A 206 6.00 9.23 18.15
C LYS A 206 7.51 9.10 17.97
N TRP A 207 7.91 8.56 16.83
CA TRP A 207 9.30 8.47 16.44
C TRP A 207 9.81 9.84 16.02
N LYS A 208 11.05 10.14 16.41
CA LYS A 208 11.82 11.25 15.85
C LYS A 208 13.20 10.69 15.58
N LEU A 209 13.59 10.65 14.30
CA LEU A 209 15.00 10.47 13.97
C LEU A 209 15.78 11.58 14.69
N LYS A 210 16.63 11.19 15.64
CA LYS A 210 17.62 12.11 16.19
C LYS A 210 18.61 12.35 15.05
N LYS A 211 18.46 13.50 14.39
CA LYS A 211 19.47 14.01 13.46
C LYS A 211 20.78 14.28 14.18
#